data_AF-A0A8W4FPI6-F1
#
_entry.id   AF-A0A8W4FPI6-F1
#
_cell.length_a   1.000
_cell.length_b   1.000
_cell.length_c   1.000
_cell.angle_alpha   90.00
_cell.angle_beta   90.00
_cell.angle_gamma   90.00
#
_symmetry.space_group_name_H-M   'P 1'
#
loop_
_entity.id
_entity.type
_entity.pdbx_description
1 polymer ?
#
loop_
_entity_poly.entity_id
_entity_poly.type
_entity_poly.pdbx_seq_one_letter_code
_entity_poly.pdbx_strand_id
1 'polypeptide(L)'
;MWPLDPSLKEVLGFAVGCRVLTLVLQAFFNAIIPDHRAEAFSPPRFGPSSSVDQLVEGLLGGLSHWDAEHFLFIAEHGYLYEHNFAFFPGFPLVLLVGTELLRPLWGLLSLRSCLLISVALLNSLFSVLAALALHDLGCLVLHCPRQAFYGALLFCLSPANVFLTAGYSEALFALLTFSAMAQLERGRSWTSGLLFALATGVRANGLVNVGFLVHSQCQGFFSSLTMRNPLRQLLKLMGSVFLSVLSLGLPFGLFQYYAYTQFCVQGSAHPIPKPLLQLALDKGYRVAEGNEPPWCSWKLPLVYSYVQDIYWNVGFLRYYELKQVPNFLLAAPMAVLVAWATWTYVTTHPWLCLTLGMQRNKNNKSLEKPDPGFLSPRVFVYLVHAAVLLLFGSSHQVFVLLHSHCILVFSSLASRSRTTAEIPKDCALEASCRRLSTRTKGPQKLYHGTLVQLESLFSGHTMHSRLLPDLLAPGTTPTLQLPALDMTWRLRGQASRLNRI
;
A
#
# COMPACT_ATOMS: atom_id res chain seq x y z
N MET A 1 24.80 -0.94 -11.31
CA MET A 1 25.59 -0.91 -10.07
C MET A 1 25.52 0.51 -9.52
N TRP A 2 24.72 0.75 -8.47
CA TRP A 2 24.53 2.07 -7.87
C TRP A 2 25.78 2.45 -7.06
N PRO A 3 26.40 3.63 -7.26
CA PRO A 3 27.28 4.18 -6.24
C PRO A 3 26.43 4.47 -5.00
N LEU A 4 26.79 3.87 -3.86
CA LEU A 4 26.06 3.99 -2.60
C LEU A 4 26.13 5.45 -2.11
N ASP A 5 25.09 6.23 -2.42
CA ASP A 5 24.79 7.48 -1.73
C ASP A 5 24.66 7.15 -0.23
N PRO A 6 25.38 7.81 0.69
CA PRO A 6 25.31 7.53 2.13
C PRO A 6 23.87 7.52 2.67
N SER A 7 22.97 8.35 2.12
CA SER A 7 21.55 8.36 2.49
C SER A 7 20.84 7.04 2.20
N LEU A 8 21.21 6.31 1.15
CA LEU A 8 20.59 5.04 0.77
C LEU A 8 20.91 3.93 1.79
N LYS A 9 22.14 3.92 2.31
CA LYS A 9 22.55 2.96 3.35
C LYS A 9 21.77 3.20 4.65
N GLU A 10 21.57 4.46 5.01
CA GLU A 10 20.78 4.84 6.18
C GLU A 10 19.30 4.43 6.02
N VAL A 11 18.69 4.68 4.85
CA VAL A 11 17.32 4.24 4.57
C VAL A 11 17.20 2.71 4.65
N LEU A 12 18.16 1.98 4.08
CA LEU A 12 18.17 0.52 4.15
C LEU A 12 18.24 0.03 5.61
N GLY A 13 19.20 0.54 6.38
CA GLY A 13 19.37 0.16 7.79
C GLY A 13 18.13 0.48 8.62
N PHE A 14 17.54 1.65 8.41
CA PHE A 14 16.31 2.07 9.09
C PHE A 14 15.12 1.18 8.71
N ALA A 15 14.90 0.94 7.41
CA ALA A 15 13.79 0.12 6.93
C ALA A 15 13.87 -1.32 7.47
N VAL A 16 15.07 -1.93 7.45
CA VAL A 16 15.32 -3.25 8.02
C VAL A 16 15.07 -3.25 9.53
N GLY A 17 15.58 -2.26 10.26
CA GLY A 17 15.33 -2.10 11.70
C GLY A 17 13.84 -2.03 12.02
N CYS A 18 13.06 -1.25 11.26
CA CYS A 18 11.61 -1.19 11.40
C CYS A 18 10.92 -2.54 11.11
N ARG A 19 11.41 -3.34 10.14
CA ARG A 19 10.83 -4.68 9.86
C ARG A 19 11.05 -5.63 11.01
N VAL A 20 12.29 -5.71 11.49
CA VAL A 20 12.64 -6.57 12.63
C VAL A 20 11.82 -6.17 13.85
N LEU A 21 11.74 -4.87 14.15
CA LEU A 21 10.93 -4.37 15.26
C LEU A 21 9.46 -4.73 15.11
N THR A 22 8.88 -4.56 13.92
CA THR A 22 7.46 -4.88 13.68
C THR A 22 7.17 -6.36 13.86
N LEU A 23 8.03 -7.26 13.36
CA LEU A 23 7.89 -8.71 13.55
C LEU A 23 8.04 -9.11 15.02
N VAL A 24 9.01 -8.53 15.74
CA VAL A 24 9.19 -8.79 17.18
C VAL A 24 7.98 -8.32 17.99
N LEU A 25 7.49 -7.11 17.73
CA LEU A 25 6.30 -6.58 18.39
C LEU A 25 5.07 -7.41 18.07
N GLN A 26 4.89 -7.82 16.81
CA GLN A 26 3.80 -8.69 16.41
C GLN A 26 3.85 -10.03 17.15
N ALA A 27 5.00 -10.70 17.22
CA ALA A 27 5.14 -11.96 17.95
C ALA A 27 4.87 -11.77 19.46
N PHE A 28 5.38 -10.68 20.05
CA PHE A 28 5.17 -10.35 21.45
C PHE A 28 3.70 -10.10 21.79
N PHE A 29 3.01 -9.27 21.00
CA PHE A 29 1.60 -8.97 21.23
C PHE A 29 0.69 -10.15 20.91
N ASN A 30 1.03 -10.99 19.93
CA ASN A 30 0.32 -12.24 19.63
C ASN A 30 0.35 -13.22 20.83
N ALA A 31 1.41 -13.18 21.64
CA ALA A 31 1.54 -14.02 22.83
C ALA A 31 0.78 -13.48 24.07
N ILE A 32 0.53 -12.17 24.13
CA ILE A 32 0.02 -11.51 25.35
C ILE A 32 -1.44 -11.08 25.18
N ILE A 33 -1.81 -10.62 24.00
CA ILE A 33 -3.14 -10.07 23.73
C ILE A 33 -3.96 -11.16 23.03
N PRO A 34 -5.07 -11.61 23.63
CA PRO A 34 -5.94 -12.59 22.98
C PRO A 34 -6.58 -11.98 21.74
N ASP A 35 -6.69 -12.79 20.69
CA ASP A 35 -7.26 -12.34 19.43
C ASP A 35 -8.73 -11.92 19.59
N HIS A 36 -9.02 -10.74 19.05
CA HIS A 36 -10.39 -10.28 18.94
C HIS A 36 -11.15 -11.18 17.96
N ARG A 37 -12.32 -11.70 18.38
CA ARG A 37 -13.21 -12.49 17.53
C ARG A 37 -13.93 -11.58 16.53
N ALA A 38 -13.24 -11.20 15.47
CA ALA A 38 -13.85 -10.53 14.33
C ALA A 38 -14.73 -11.52 13.55
N GLU A 39 -15.85 -11.06 13.00
CA GLU A 39 -16.66 -11.83 12.03
C GLU A 39 -15.98 -11.91 10.64
N ALA A 40 -14.66 -12.06 10.63
CA ALA A 40 -13.84 -12.14 9.42
C ALA A 40 -13.80 -13.58 8.87
N PHE A 41 -13.38 -13.69 7.61
CA PHE A 41 -13.17 -14.98 6.96
C PHE A 41 -12.18 -15.83 7.77
N SER A 42 -12.61 -17.02 8.16
CA SER A 42 -11.90 -17.93 9.06
C SER A 42 -12.20 -19.37 8.65
N PRO A 43 -11.46 -19.93 7.68
CA PRO A 43 -11.65 -21.31 7.24
C PRO A 43 -11.26 -22.30 8.35
N PRO A 44 -11.89 -23.50 8.39
CA PRO A 44 -11.53 -24.51 9.37
C PRO A 44 -10.06 -24.90 9.20
N ARG A 45 -9.29 -24.77 10.28
CA ARG A 45 -7.86 -25.09 10.30
C ARG A 45 -7.66 -26.52 10.78
N PHE A 46 -6.84 -27.28 10.06
CA PHE A 46 -6.24 -28.48 10.64
C PHE A 46 -5.18 -28.03 11.65
N GLY A 47 -5.21 -28.59 12.86
CA GLY A 47 -4.27 -28.20 13.92
C GLY A 47 -2.81 -28.41 13.51
N PRO A 48 -1.86 -27.64 14.06
CA PRO A 48 -0.45 -27.76 13.73
C PRO A 48 0.05 -29.18 14.02
N SER A 49 0.58 -29.83 12.98
CA SER A 49 0.97 -31.25 13.01
C SER A 49 2.24 -31.50 13.84
N SER A 50 3.08 -30.47 14.03
CA SER A 50 4.37 -30.57 14.73
C SER A 50 4.55 -29.45 15.77
N SER A 51 5.47 -29.65 16.72
CA SER A 51 5.87 -28.60 17.66
C SER A 51 6.52 -27.39 16.96
N VAL A 52 7.15 -27.60 15.80
CA VAL A 52 7.71 -26.52 14.99
C VAL A 52 6.60 -25.69 14.36
N ASP A 53 5.53 -26.34 13.87
CA ASP A 53 4.34 -25.64 13.37
C ASP A 53 3.67 -24.82 14.49
N GLN A 54 3.59 -25.34 15.72
CA GLN A 54 3.08 -24.59 16.86
C GLN A 54 3.93 -23.35 17.18
N LEU A 55 5.26 -23.47 17.08
CA LEU A 55 6.16 -22.35 17.26
C LEU A 55 5.97 -21.29 16.17
N VAL A 56 5.86 -21.71 14.90
CA VAL A 56 5.63 -20.80 13.77
C VAL A 56 4.29 -20.10 13.90
N GLU A 57 3.22 -20.81 14.23
CA GLU A 57 1.89 -20.22 14.46
C GLU A 57 1.92 -19.25 15.66
N GLY A 58 2.60 -19.60 16.75
CA GLY A 58 2.75 -18.73 17.91
C GLY A 58 3.51 -17.44 17.61
N LEU A 59 4.55 -17.50 16.78
CA LEU A 59 5.37 -16.35 16.43
C LEU A 59 4.78 -15.51 15.29
N LEU A 60 4.26 -16.15 14.24
CA LEU A 60 3.88 -15.52 12.97
C LEU A 60 2.38 -15.59 12.66
N GLY A 61 1.57 -16.28 13.47
CA GLY A 61 0.12 -16.42 13.25
C GLY A 61 -0.59 -15.07 13.17
N GLY A 62 -0.10 -14.06 13.90
CA GLY A 62 -0.51 -12.67 13.81
C GLY A 62 -0.57 -12.13 12.37
N LEU A 63 0.34 -12.56 11.49
CA LEU A 63 0.44 -12.12 10.10
C LEU A 63 -0.70 -12.64 9.21
N SER A 64 -1.47 -13.62 9.66
CA SER A 64 -2.59 -14.21 8.91
C SER A 64 -3.95 -13.56 9.17
N HIS A 65 -4.04 -12.61 10.09
CA HIS A 65 -5.31 -12.03 10.50
C HIS A 65 -5.91 -11.08 9.45
N TRP A 66 -7.24 -10.89 9.57
CA TRP A 66 -8.06 -10.08 8.67
C TRP A 66 -8.06 -10.61 7.24
N ASP A 67 -7.88 -9.75 6.24
CA ASP A 67 -7.95 -10.17 4.84
C ASP A 67 -6.71 -10.95 4.39
N ALA A 68 -5.65 -10.99 5.21
CA ALA A 68 -4.48 -11.84 4.94
C ALA A 68 -4.87 -13.32 4.83
N GLU A 69 -5.92 -13.74 5.55
CA GLU A 69 -6.43 -15.10 5.51
C GLU A 69 -6.93 -15.48 4.10
N HIS A 70 -7.51 -14.53 3.35
CA HIS A 70 -7.92 -14.79 1.97
C HIS A 70 -6.72 -15.07 1.06
N PHE A 71 -5.64 -14.30 1.16
CA PHE A 71 -4.44 -14.51 0.34
C PHE A 71 -3.78 -15.85 0.65
N LEU A 72 -3.69 -16.21 1.93
CA LEU A 72 -3.13 -17.49 2.35
C LEU A 72 -4.03 -18.66 1.93
N PHE A 73 -5.36 -18.53 2.11
CA PHE A 73 -6.33 -19.53 1.67
C PHE A 73 -6.26 -19.77 0.16
N ILE A 74 -6.14 -18.71 -0.64
CA ILE A 74 -5.99 -18.81 -2.10
C ILE A 74 -4.67 -19.50 -2.46
N ALA A 75 -3.59 -19.24 -1.73
CA ALA A 75 -2.33 -19.94 -1.96
C ALA A 75 -2.43 -21.44 -1.63
N GLU A 76 -3.19 -21.82 -0.60
CA GLU A 76 -3.35 -23.22 -0.18
C GLU A 76 -4.34 -24.01 -1.04
N HIS A 77 -5.49 -23.41 -1.37
CA HIS A 77 -6.65 -24.11 -1.93
C HIS A 77 -7.08 -23.57 -3.29
N GLY A 78 -6.48 -22.48 -3.77
CA GLY A 78 -6.91 -21.79 -4.97
C GLY A 78 -8.21 -21.00 -4.80
N TYR A 79 -8.81 -20.64 -5.94
CA TYR A 79 -10.01 -19.82 -5.99
C TYR A 79 -11.29 -20.66 -5.89
N LEU A 80 -11.63 -21.07 -4.66
CA LEU A 80 -12.83 -21.90 -4.41
C LEU A 80 -14.13 -21.10 -4.26
N TYR A 81 -14.07 -19.94 -3.59
CA TYR A 81 -15.24 -19.11 -3.32
C TYR A 81 -15.32 -17.90 -4.24
N GLU A 82 -16.53 -17.50 -4.59
CA GLU A 82 -16.77 -16.34 -5.46
C GLU A 82 -16.12 -15.05 -4.91
N HIS A 83 -16.21 -14.82 -3.59
CA HIS A 83 -15.65 -13.64 -2.96
C HIS A 83 -14.12 -13.60 -2.96
N ASN A 84 -13.43 -14.73 -3.18
CA ASN A 84 -11.97 -14.76 -3.29
C ASN A 84 -11.46 -13.95 -4.49
N PHE A 85 -12.29 -13.73 -5.52
CA PHE A 85 -11.93 -12.95 -6.70
C PHE A 85 -11.79 -11.44 -6.45
N ALA A 86 -12.06 -10.97 -5.23
CA ALA A 86 -11.61 -9.65 -4.79
C ALA A 86 -10.07 -9.58 -4.64
N PHE A 87 -9.43 -10.70 -4.33
CA PHE A 87 -8.00 -10.82 -4.07
C PHE A 87 -7.29 -11.34 -5.32
N PHE A 88 -6.30 -10.59 -5.80
CA PHE A 88 -5.65 -10.86 -7.09
C PHE A 88 -4.53 -11.91 -6.96
N PRO A 89 -4.24 -12.67 -8.04
CA PRO A 89 -3.37 -13.84 -7.97
C PRO A 89 -1.89 -13.51 -7.86
N GLY A 90 -1.46 -12.28 -8.19
CA GLY A 90 -0.05 -11.92 -8.20
C GLY A 90 0.66 -12.13 -6.86
N PHE A 91 0.00 -11.84 -5.73
CA PHE A 91 0.60 -12.03 -4.41
C PHE A 91 0.60 -13.50 -3.94
N PRO A 92 -0.51 -14.26 -3.99
CA PRO A 92 -0.51 -15.70 -3.70
C PRO A 92 0.51 -16.50 -4.50
N LEU A 93 0.68 -16.19 -5.80
CA LEU A 93 1.69 -16.85 -6.64
C LEU A 93 3.12 -16.59 -6.14
N VAL A 94 3.41 -15.37 -5.69
CA VAL A 94 4.71 -15.02 -5.12
C VAL A 94 4.95 -15.75 -3.79
N LEU A 95 3.91 -15.89 -2.96
CA LEU A 95 4.01 -16.67 -1.72
C LEU A 95 4.33 -18.14 -1.99
N LEU A 96 3.70 -18.74 -3.01
CA LEU A 96 3.98 -20.12 -3.45
C LEU A 96 5.42 -20.28 -3.92
N VAL A 97 5.96 -19.33 -4.69
CA VAL A 97 7.39 -19.32 -5.04
C VAL A 97 8.27 -19.26 -3.80
N GLY A 98 7.87 -18.50 -2.79
CA GLY A 98 8.56 -18.48 -1.49
C GLY A 98 8.50 -19.82 -0.75
N THR A 99 7.37 -20.54 -0.80
CA THR A 99 7.29 -21.88 -0.21
C THR A 99 8.15 -22.90 -0.94
N GLU A 100 8.30 -22.76 -2.27
CA GLU A 100 9.22 -23.59 -3.06
C GLU A 100 10.69 -23.36 -2.68
N LEU A 101 11.06 -22.13 -2.33
CA LEU A 101 12.40 -21.85 -1.79
C LEU A 101 12.63 -22.52 -0.43
N LEU A 102 11.56 -22.71 0.35
CA LEU A 102 11.55 -23.41 1.63
C LEU A 102 11.37 -24.93 1.50
N ARG A 103 11.43 -25.49 0.28
CA ARG A 103 11.28 -26.93 0.00
C ARG A 103 12.11 -27.85 0.91
N PRO A 104 13.38 -27.54 1.27
CA PRO A 104 14.15 -28.39 2.17
C PRO A 104 13.51 -28.58 3.56
N LEU A 105 12.58 -27.71 3.95
CA LEU A 105 11.91 -27.72 5.25
C LEU A 105 10.52 -28.37 5.23
N TRP A 106 10.01 -28.79 4.06
CA TRP A 106 8.65 -29.37 3.93
C TRP A 106 8.44 -30.66 4.72
N GLY A 107 9.51 -31.38 5.08
CA GLY A 107 9.41 -32.56 5.95
C GLY A 107 9.16 -32.23 7.43
N LEU A 108 9.42 -30.97 7.83
CA LEU A 108 9.30 -30.49 9.22
C LEU A 108 8.15 -29.51 9.41
N LEU A 109 7.76 -28.80 8.34
CA LEU A 109 6.79 -27.73 8.36
C LEU A 109 5.60 -28.06 7.47
N SER A 110 4.41 -27.79 7.98
CA SER A 110 3.19 -27.75 7.17
C SER A 110 3.27 -26.66 6.09
N LEU A 111 2.48 -26.83 5.01
CA LEU A 111 2.35 -25.81 3.96
C LEU A 111 1.97 -24.44 4.55
N ARG A 112 1.10 -24.44 5.55
CA ARG A 112 0.66 -23.23 6.26
C ARG A 112 1.82 -22.49 6.91
N SER A 113 2.64 -23.20 7.69
CA SER A 113 3.83 -22.63 8.33
C SER A 113 4.82 -22.11 7.29
N CYS A 114 5.03 -22.85 6.20
CA CYS A 114 5.86 -22.38 5.08
C CYS A 114 5.32 -21.07 4.47
N LEU A 115 4.00 -20.94 4.32
CA LEU A 115 3.36 -19.70 3.82
C LEU A 115 3.54 -18.55 4.81
N LEU A 116 3.39 -18.76 6.11
CA LEU A 116 3.63 -17.71 7.12
C LEU A 116 5.07 -17.22 7.13
N ILE A 117 6.04 -18.13 7.02
CA ILE A 117 7.46 -17.79 6.88
C ILE A 117 7.68 -17.04 5.56
N SER A 118 7.09 -17.51 4.46
CA SER A 118 7.13 -16.84 3.16
C SER A 118 6.60 -15.41 3.24
N VAL A 119 5.46 -15.19 3.89
CA VAL A 119 4.90 -13.85 4.16
C VAL A 119 5.91 -13.01 4.93
N ALA A 120 6.40 -13.48 6.08
CA ALA A 120 7.31 -12.72 6.92
C ALA A 120 8.58 -12.29 6.18
N LEU A 121 9.18 -13.19 5.40
CA LEU A 121 10.40 -12.92 4.63
C LEU A 121 10.14 -12.02 3.42
N LEU A 122 9.17 -12.37 2.59
CA LEU A 122 8.90 -11.68 1.33
C LEU A 122 8.30 -10.30 1.56
N ASN A 123 7.34 -10.12 2.48
CA ASN A 123 6.80 -8.78 2.75
C ASN A 123 7.81 -7.88 3.45
N SER A 124 8.68 -8.41 4.31
CA SER A 124 9.81 -7.65 4.84
C SER A 124 10.75 -7.19 3.71
N LEU A 125 11.10 -8.08 2.79
CA LEU A 125 11.93 -7.77 1.64
C LEU A 125 11.27 -6.72 0.73
N PHE A 126 10.02 -6.95 0.32
CA PHE A 126 9.29 -6.05 -0.56
C PHE A 126 9.09 -4.68 0.06
N SER A 127 8.79 -4.60 1.36
CA SER A 127 8.63 -3.31 2.03
C SER A 127 9.96 -2.55 2.12
N VAL A 128 11.07 -3.22 2.37
CA VAL A 128 12.40 -2.57 2.37
C VAL A 128 12.74 -2.07 0.95
N LEU A 129 12.55 -2.91 -0.06
CA LEU A 129 12.78 -2.53 -1.45
C LEU A 129 11.84 -1.40 -1.90
N ALA A 130 10.59 -1.38 -1.43
CA ALA A 130 9.65 -0.29 -1.70
C ALA A 130 10.13 1.02 -1.08
N ALA A 131 10.66 1.01 0.15
CA ALA A 131 11.24 2.20 0.78
C ALA A 131 12.44 2.75 -0.02
N LEU A 132 13.30 1.87 -0.54
CA LEU A 132 14.43 2.26 -1.39
C LEU A 132 13.96 2.80 -2.74
N ALA A 133 12.98 2.15 -3.37
CA ALA A 133 12.39 2.61 -4.64
C ALA A 133 11.72 3.97 -4.48
N LEU A 134 11.09 4.22 -3.32
CA LEU A 134 10.47 5.50 -3.00
C LEU A 134 11.50 6.61 -2.74
N HIS A 135 12.59 6.32 -2.03
CA HIS A 135 13.70 7.25 -1.87
C HIS A 135 14.30 7.64 -3.24
N ASP A 136 14.53 6.64 -4.09
CA ASP A 136 15.05 6.84 -5.43
C ASP A 136 14.10 7.67 -6.31
N LEU A 137 12.80 7.36 -6.29
CA LEU A 137 11.76 8.16 -6.95
C LEU A 137 11.72 9.59 -6.41
N GLY A 138 11.78 9.77 -5.09
CA GLY A 138 11.81 11.08 -4.44
C GLY A 138 13.01 11.92 -4.90
N CYS A 139 14.19 11.31 -5.03
CA CYS A 139 15.37 12.00 -5.56
C CYS A 139 15.17 12.46 -7.02
N LEU A 140 14.51 11.66 -7.86
CA LEU A 140 14.24 11.98 -9.27
C LEU A 140 13.17 13.06 -9.46
N VAL A 141 12.15 13.06 -8.60
CA VAL A 141 10.99 13.97 -8.71
C VAL A 141 11.26 15.27 -7.96
N LEU A 142 11.64 15.19 -6.68
CA LEU A 142 11.82 16.35 -5.81
C LEU A 142 13.15 17.06 -6.08
N HIS A 143 14.17 16.40 -6.63
CA HIS A 143 15.52 16.98 -6.75
C HIS A 143 16.11 17.50 -5.42
N CYS A 144 15.57 17.07 -4.27
CA CYS A 144 16.15 17.32 -2.95
C CYS A 144 16.27 15.98 -2.18
N PRO A 145 17.48 15.39 -2.09
CA PRO A 145 17.71 14.10 -1.44
C PRO A 145 17.22 14.04 0.01
N ARG A 146 17.33 15.15 0.73
CA ARG A 146 16.88 15.26 2.12
C ARG A 146 15.37 15.06 2.28
N GLN A 147 14.57 15.64 1.38
CA GLN A 147 13.13 15.41 1.38
C GLN A 147 12.81 13.96 0.98
N ALA A 148 13.49 13.41 -0.01
CA ALA A 148 13.34 12.02 -0.39
C ALA A 148 13.66 11.05 0.76
N PHE A 149 14.71 11.34 1.53
CA PHE A 149 15.10 10.62 2.74
C PHE A 149 13.98 10.62 3.78
N TYR A 150 13.50 11.79 4.19
CA TYR A 150 12.40 11.86 5.17
C TYR A 150 11.12 11.20 4.67
N GLY A 151 10.82 11.28 3.38
CA GLY A 151 9.72 10.53 2.77
C GLY A 151 9.87 9.03 3.01
N ALA A 152 11.03 8.45 2.70
CA ALA A 152 11.27 7.02 2.90
C ALA A 152 11.21 6.59 4.38
N LEU A 153 11.69 7.42 5.31
CA LEU A 153 11.58 7.14 6.75
C LEU A 153 10.11 7.16 7.22
N LEU A 154 9.34 8.17 6.80
CA LEU A 154 7.92 8.29 7.14
C LEU A 154 7.10 7.14 6.54
N PHE A 155 7.46 6.64 5.37
CA PHE A 155 6.87 5.41 4.83
C PHE A 155 7.03 4.23 5.79
N CYS A 156 8.22 4.05 6.35
CA CYS A 156 8.53 2.94 7.24
C CYS A 156 7.83 3.07 8.61
N LEU A 157 7.58 4.29 9.08
CA LEU A 157 6.95 4.61 10.36
C LEU A 157 5.43 4.77 10.29
N SER A 158 4.88 4.80 9.08
CA SER A 158 3.44 4.96 8.83
C SER A 158 2.60 3.96 9.65
N PRO A 159 1.45 4.36 10.24
CA PRO A 159 0.53 3.41 10.87
C PRO A 159 0.08 2.27 9.94
N ALA A 160 0.04 2.52 8.62
CA ALA A 160 -0.29 1.50 7.63
C ALA A 160 0.80 0.42 7.47
N ASN A 161 1.91 0.53 8.20
CA ASN A 161 3.03 -0.39 8.15
C ASN A 161 2.68 -1.83 8.53
N VAL A 162 1.60 -2.02 9.31
CA VAL A 162 1.06 -3.35 9.62
C VAL A 162 0.70 -4.11 8.33
N PHE A 163 0.07 -3.43 7.36
CA PHE A 163 -0.29 -4.02 6.06
C PHE A 163 0.92 -4.28 5.16
N LEU A 164 2.07 -3.65 5.44
CA LEU A 164 3.33 -3.93 4.74
C LEU A 164 4.07 -5.13 5.33
N THR A 165 3.58 -5.70 6.43
CA THR A 165 4.21 -6.82 7.16
C THR A 165 3.32 -8.06 7.20
N ALA A 166 2.02 -7.89 7.50
CA ALA A 166 1.02 -8.96 7.46
C ALA A 166 0.89 -9.55 6.04
N GLY A 167 0.17 -10.66 5.88
CA GLY A 167 -0.04 -11.41 4.61
C GLY A 167 -0.90 -10.68 3.57
N TYR A 168 -0.60 -9.41 3.34
CA TYR A 168 -1.28 -8.46 2.49
C TYR A 168 -0.42 -8.17 1.25
N SER A 169 -1.05 -7.82 0.12
CA SER A 169 -0.37 -7.60 -1.16
C SER A 169 0.25 -6.19 -1.31
N GLU A 170 0.06 -5.33 -0.31
CA GLU A 170 0.39 -3.92 -0.27
C GLU A 170 1.90 -3.67 -0.42
N ALA A 171 2.74 -4.48 0.23
CA ALA A 171 4.20 -4.34 0.14
C ALA A 171 4.72 -4.60 -1.29
N LEU A 172 4.26 -5.68 -1.92
CA LEU A 172 4.60 -6.02 -3.30
C LEU A 172 4.04 -4.98 -4.28
N PHE A 173 2.80 -4.56 -4.08
CA PHE A 173 2.16 -3.53 -4.91
C PHE A 173 2.90 -2.19 -4.84
N ALA A 174 3.31 -1.76 -3.63
CA ALA A 174 4.09 -0.54 -3.44
C ALA A 174 5.46 -0.61 -4.13
N LEU A 175 6.17 -1.73 -3.98
CA LEU A 175 7.45 -1.97 -4.66
C LEU A 175 7.33 -1.83 -6.18
N LEU A 176 6.35 -2.52 -6.78
CA LEU A 176 6.14 -2.50 -8.23
C LEU A 176 5.75 -1.09 -8.70
N THR A 177 4.84 -0.43 -8.00
CA THR A 177 4.34 0.91 -8.38
C THR A 177 5.43 1.98 -8.27
N PHE A 178 6.17 2.04 -7.15
CA PHE A 178 7.27 3.00 -6.99
C PHE A 178 8.39 2.75 -8.00
N SER A 179 8.74 1.50 -8.24
CA SER A 179 9.73 1.13 -9.25
C SER A 179 9.26 1.51 -10.65
N ALA A 180 7.99 1.29 -10.98
CA ALA A 180 7.40 1.66 -12.27
C ALA A 180 7.46 3.18 -12.51
N MET A 181 7.07 3.98 -11.51
CA MET A 181 7.17 5.44 -11.56
C MET A 181 8.64 5.88 -11.71
N ALA A 182 9.56 5.26 -10.96
CA ALA A 182 10.98 5.60 -11.04
C ALA A 182 11.63 5.22 -12.39
N GLN A 183 11.16 4.16 -13.07
CA GLN A 183 11.58 3.86 -14.45
C GLN A 183 10.96 4.83 -15.46
N LEU A 184 9.73 5.30 -15.22
CA LEU A 184 9.07 6.28 -16.07
C LEU A 184 9.83 7.61 -16.08
N GLU A 185 10.21 8.12 -14.91
CA GLU A 185 11.01 9.35 -14.75
C GLU A 185 12.40 9.25 -15.40
N ARG A 186 12.92 8.02 -15.54
CA ARG A 186 14.18 7.74 -16.26
C ARG A 186 14.02 7.63 -17.78
N GLY A 187 12.80 7.79 -18.30
CA GLY A 187 12.48 7.66 -19.72
C GLY A 187 12.39 6.21 -20.22
N ARG A 188 12.34 5.21 -19.31
CA ARG A 188 12.28 3.79 -19.67
C ARG A 188 10.83 3.30 -19.65
N SER A 189 10.03 3.82 -20.58
CA SER A 189 8.57 3.61 -20.62
C SER A 189 8.14 2.15 -20.72
N TRP A 190 8.88 1.30 -21.45
CA TRP A 190 8.57 -0.13 -21.56
C TRP A 190 8.70 -0.88 -20.23
N THR A 191 9.81 -0.67 -19.51
CA THR A 191 10.00 -1.28 -18.19
C THR A 191 8.99 -0.75 -17.17
N SER A 192 8.62 0.53 -17.28
CA SER A 192 7.57 1.13 -16.45
C SER A 192 6.21 0.47 -16.74
N GLY A 193 5.83 0.33 -18.01
CA GLY A 193 4.59 -0.33 -18.43
C GLY A 193 4.50 -1.78 -17.95
N LEU A 194 5.59 -2.55 -18.05
CA LEU A 194 5.64 -3.92 -17.53
C LEU A 194 5.43 -3.97 -16.02
N LEU A 195 6.14 -3.12 -15.27
CA LEU A 195 6.00 -3.06 -13.81
C LEU A 195 4.59 -2.62 -13.37
N PHE A 196 3.98 -1.67 -14.08
CA PHE A 196 2.57 -1.29 -13.83
C PHE A 196 1.60 -2.41 -14.16
N ALA A 197 1.80 -3.16 -15.25
CA ALA A 197 0.98 -4.33 -15.56
C ALA A 197 1.10 -5.40 -14.46
N LEU A 198 2.32 -5.70 -14.00
CA LEU A 198 2.53 -6.60 -12.86
C LEU A 198 1.84 -6.08 -11.59
N ALA A 199 1.88 -4.77 -11.31
CA ALA A 199 1.16 -4.17 -10.20
C ALA A 199 -0.37 -4.38 -10.31
N THR A 200 -0.94 -4.25 -11.52
CA THR A 200 -2.35 -4.59 -11.78
C THR A 200 -2.65 -6.06 -11.53
N GLY A 201 -1.72 -6.96 -11.84
CA GLY A 201 -1.84 -8.39 -11.52
C GLY A 201 -1.79 -8.71 -10.01
N VAL A 202 -1.26 -7.79 -9.20
CA VAL A 202 -1.22 -7.90 -7.73
C VAL A 202 -2.45 -7.26 -7.09
N ARG A 203 -3.01 -6.18 -7.66
CA ARG A 203 -4.25 -5.52 -7.22
C ARG A 203 -4.95 -4.79 -8.37
N ALA A 204 -6.28 -4.80 -8.39
CA ALA A 204 -7.08 -4.03 -9.34
C ALA A 204 -6.77 -2.52 -9.36
N ASN A 205 -6.36 -1.94 -8.22
CA ASN A 205 -5.97 -0.53 -8.11
C ASN A 205 -4.80 -0.15 -9.05
N GLY A 206 -4.02 -1.12 -9.50
CA GLY A 206 -2.97 -0.90 -10.50
C GLY A 206 -3.50 -0.29 -11.80
N LEU A 207 -4.77 -0.51 -12.15
CA LEU A 207 -5.43 0.10 -13.32
C LEU A 207 -5.33 1.63 -13.33
N VAL A 208 -5.43 2.26 -12.16
CA VAL A 208 -5.38 3.73 -12.03
C VAL A 208 -4.01 4.30 -12.44
N ASN A 209 -2.95 3.48 -12.37
CA ASN A 209 -1.60 3.90 -12.74
C ASN A 209 -1.43 4.18 -14.23
N VAL A 210 -2.39 3.80 -15.08
CA VAL A 210 -2.40 4.16 -16.51
C VAL A 210 -2.32 5.68 -16.72
N GLY A 211 -2.81 6.47 -15.76
CA GLY A 211 -2.71 7.92 -15.78
C GLY A 211 -1.28 8.44 -15.89
N PHE A 212 -0.30 7.78 -15.25
CA PHE A 212 1.11 8.15 -15.35
C PHE A 212 1.66 7.95 -16.77
N LEU A 213 1.34 6.81 -17.39
CA LEU A 213 1.77 6.49 -18.76
C LEU A 213 1.14 7.45 -19.77
N VAL A 214 -0.18 7.66 -19.68
CA VAL A 214 -0.91 8.57 -20.56
C VAL A 214 -0.39 9.99 -20.43
N HIS A 215 -0.16 10.47 -19.21
CA HIS A 215 0.40 11.80 -18.97
C HIS A 215 1.78 11.98 -19.61
N SER A 216 2.69 11.02 -19.38
CA SER A 216 4.03 11.03 -19.98
C SER A 216 3.98 11.03 -21.52
N GLN A 217 3.09 10.25 -22.12
CA GLN A 217 2.90 10.18 -23.58
C GLN A 217 2.32 11.48 -24.14
N CYS A 218 1.34 12.07 -23.46
CA CYS A 218 0.76 13.36 -23.81
C CYS A 218 1.83 14.47 -23.75
N GLN A 219 2.65 14.51 -22.71
CA GLN A 219 3.78 15.45 -22.64
C GLN A 219 4.75 15.29 -23.82
N GLY A 220 5.09 14.03 -24.16
CA GLY A 220 5.89 13.71 -25.34
C GLY A 220 5.27 14.25 -26.64
N PHE A 221 3.95 14.08 -26.81
CA PHE A 221 3.20 14.57 -27.96
C PHE A 221 3.21 16.10 -28.07
N PHE A 222 2.88 16.83 -27.00
CA PHE A 222 2.88 18.30 -26.98
C PHE A 222 4.27 18.88 -27.23
N SER A 223 5.33 18.24 -26.73
CA SER A 223 6.70 18.66 -27.05
C SER A 223 7.06 18.46 -28.53
N SER A 224 6.56 17.40 -29.17
CA SER A 224 6.83 17.08 -30.58
C SER A 224 5.94 17.84 -31.57
N LEU A 225 4.79 18.37 -31.16
CA LEU A 225 3.87 19.17 -32.00
C LEU A 225 4.54 20.42 -32.58
N THR A 226 5.59 20.93 -31.93
CA THR A 226 6.33 22.12 -32.40
C THR A 226 7.19 21.84 -33.64
N MET A 227 7.44 20.57 -34.01
CA MET A 227 8.48 20.19 -34.99
C MET A 227 8.01 19.32 -36.16
N ARG A 228 6.78 18.77 -36.16
CA ARG A 228 6.35 17.72 -37.13
C ARG A 228 4.86 17.76 -37.47
N ASN A 229 4.48 17.06 -38.56
CA ASN A 229 3.09 16.84 -38.99
C ASN A 229 2.19 16.37 -37.82
N PRO A 230 1.13 17.12 -37.46
CA PRO A 230 0.33 16.86 -36.27
C PRO A 230 -0.44 15.53 -36.35
N LEU A 231 -0.97 15.19 -37.53
CA LEU A 231 -1.74 13.96 -37.74
C LEU A 231 -0.94 12.68 -37.41
N ARG A 232 0.32 12.61 -37.87
CA ARG A 232 1.18 11.45 -37.62
C ARG A 232 1.51 11.30 -36.13
N GLN A 233 1.70 12.41 -35.43
CA GLN A 233 1.96 12.40 -33.99
C GLN A 233 0.71 12.01 -33.20
N LEU A 234 -0.48 12.44 -33.66
CA LEU A 234 -1.74 12.05 -33.04
C LEU A 234 -1.98 10.55 -33.18
N LEU A 235 -1.78 9.98 -34.38
CA LEU A 235 -1.88 8.53 -34.60
C LEU A 235 -0.89 7.75 -33.71
N LYS A 236 0.35 8.24 -33.55
CA LYS A 236 1.33 7.65 -32.63
C LYS A 236 0.89 7.72 -31.17
N LEU A 237 0.35 8.85 -30.74
CA LEU A 237 -0.17 9.01 -29.38
C LEU A 237 -1.32 8.03 -29.13
N MET A 238 -2.31 7.98 -30.02
CA MET A 238 -3.44 7.05 -29.87
C MET A 238 -2.99 5.59 -29.84
N GLY A 239 -2.08 5.20 -30.74
CA GLY A 239 -1.51 3.84 -30.73
C GLY A 239 -0.75 3.54 -29.44
N SER A 240 0.06 4.49 -28.93
CA SER A 240 0.82 4.32 -27.69
C SER A 240 -0.09 4.23 -26.46
N VAL A 241 -1.13 5.07 -26.39
CA VAL A 241 -2.11 5.08 -25.31
C VAL A 241 -2.90 3.77 -25.33
N PHE A 242 -3.39 3.36 -26.49
CA PHE A 242 -4.11 2.09 -26.66
C PHE A 242 -3.27 0.89 -26.21
N LEU A 243 -2.01 0.82 -26.64
CA LEU A 243 -1.10 -0.25 -26.22
C LEU A 243 -0.83 -0.23 -24.71
N SER A 244 -0.76 0.96 -24.10
CA SER A 244 -0.55 1.11 -22.66
C SER A 244 -1.77 0.66 -21.85
N VAL A 245 -2.97 1.06 -22.28
CA VAL A 245 -4.24 0.62 -21.67
C VAL A 245 -4.40 -0.89 -21.81
N LEU A 246 -4.11 -1.44 -22.99
CA LEU A 246 -4.22 -2.87 -23.26
C LEU A 246 -3.22 -3.68 -22.43
N SER A 247 -1.94 -3.30 -22.45
CA SER A 247 -0.89 -4.02 -21.70
C SER A 247 -1.10 -3.96 -20.18
N LEU A 248 -1.53 -2.81 -19.66
CA LEU A 248 -1.77 -2.63 -18.23
C LEU A 248 -3.09 -3.30 -17.79
N GLY A 249 -4.11 -3.32 -18.66
CA GLY A 249 -5.39 -3.96 -18.41
C GLY A 249 -5.39 -5.48 -18.63
N LEU A 250 -4.40 -6.02 -19.36
CA LEU A 250 -4.33 -7.45 -19.68
C LEU A 250 -4.36 -8.36 -18.44
N PRO A 251 -3.58 -8.14 -17.37
CA PRO A 251 -3.63 -8.98 -16.18
C PRO A 251 -5.01 -8.98 -15.49
N PHE A 252 -5.68 -7.82 -15.45
CA PHE A 252 -7.04 -7.71 -14.93
C PHE A 252 -8.01 -8.53 -15.80
N GLY A 253 -7.98 -8.34 -17.12
CA GLY A 253 -8.85 -9.05 -18.06
C GLY A 253 -8.64 -10.56 -18.04
N LEU A 254 -7.39 -11.03 -17.99
CA LEU A 254 -7.07 -12.45 -17.85
C LEU A 254 -7.61 -13.04 -16.56
N PHE A 255 -7.54 -12.29 -15.46
CA PHE A 255 -8.08 -12.74 -14.18
C PHE A 255 -9.62 -12.77 -14.16
N GLN A 256 -10.28 -11.79 -14.78
CA GLN A 256 -11.75 -11.83 -14.97
C GLN A 256 -12.17 -13.01 -15.85
N TYR A 257 -11.41 -13.28 -16.92
CA TYR A 257 -11.66 -14.43 -17.79
C TYR A 257 -11.46 -15.76 -17.03
N TYR A 258 -10.42 -15.87 -16.21
CA TYR A 258 -10.22 -17.03 -15.34
C TYR A 258 -11.42 -17.23 -14.40
N ALA A 259 -11.93 -16.17 -13.78
CA ALA A 259 -13.13 -16.26 -12.95
C ALA A 259 -14.35 -16.77 -13.72
N TYR A 260 -14.56 -16.25 -14.94
CA TYR A 260 -15.65 -16.66 -15.82
C TYR A 260 -15.56 -18.15 -16.16
N THR A 261 -14.36 -18.67 -16.47
CA THR A 261 -14.22 -20.11 -16.77
C THR A 261 -14.48 -20.99 -15.55
N GLN A 262 -14.22 -20.49 -14.34
CA GLN A 262 -14.50 -21.24 -13.11
C GLN A 262 -15.99 -21.28 -12.72
N PHE A 263 -16.75 -20.19 -12.93
CA PHE A 263 -18.13 -20.08 -12.43
C PHE A 263 -19.22 -20.12 -13.50
N CYS A 264 -18.92 -19.74 -14.74
CA CYS A 264 -19.93 -19.60 -15.80
C CYS A 264 -19.84 -20.71 -16.87
N VAL A 265 -18.73 -21.45 -16.92
CA VAL A 265 -18.55 -22.55 -17.88
C VAL A 265 -18.81 -23.88 -17.18
N GLN A 266 -19.79 -24.64 -17.68
CA GLN A 266 -20.14 -25.95 -17.11
C GLN A 266 -18.97 -26.94 -17.22
N GLY A 267 -18.72 -27.69 -16.13
CA GLY A 267 -17.72 -28.77 -16.09
C GLY A 267 -16.30 -28.37 -15.64
N SER A 268 -16.08 -27.12 -15.23
CA SER A 268 -14.79 -26.64 -14.69
C SER A 268 -14.65 -26.79 -13.17
N ALA A 269 -15.69 -27.28 -12.49
CA ALA A 269 -15.71 -27.37 -11.04
C ALA A 269 -14.68 -28.37 -10.51
N HIS A 270 -13.83 -27.89 -9.61
CA HIS A 270 -12.85 -28.72 -8.92
C HIS A 270 -13.50 -29.34 -7.68
N PRO A 271 -13.19 -30.61 -7.34
CA PRO A 271 -13.75 -31.25 -6.15
C PRO A 271 -13.34 -30.50 -4.89
N ILE A 272 -14.32 -29.98 -4.16
CA ILE A 272 -14.11 -29.20 -2.93
C ILE A 272 -14.09 -30.16 -1.73
N PRO A 273 -13.08 -30.08 -0.83
CA PRO A 273 -13.07 -30.84 0.41
C PRO A 273 -14.33 -30.61 1.26
N LYS A 274 -14.90 -31.68 1.83
CA LYS A 274 -16.14 -31.62 2.64
C LYS A 274 -16.15 -30.53 3.71
N PRO A 275 -15.07 -30.30 4.50
CA PRO A 275 -15.07 -29.23 5.52
C PRO A 275 -15.24 -27.82 4.92
N LEU A 276 -14.65 -27.58 3.76
CA LEU A 276 -14.72 -26.30 3.06
C LEU A 276 -16.08 -26.10 2.36
N LEU A 277 -16.70 -27.18 1.90
CA LEU A 277 -18.06 -27.15 1.41
C LEU A 277 -19.06 -26.86 2.53
N GLN A 278 -18.88 -27.46 3.71
CA GLN A 278 -19.71 -27.19 4.88
C GLN A 278 -19.59 -25.72 5.32
N LEU A 279 -18.37 -25.17 5.35
CA LEU A 279 -18.17 -23.73 5.60
C LEU A 279 -18.96 -22.87 4.61
N ALA A 280 -18.94 -23.24 3.32
CA ALA A 280 -19.66 -22.51 2.29
C ALA A 280 -21.17 -22.51 2.55
N LEU A 281 -21.74 -23.66 2.96
CA LEU A 281 -23.15 -23.78 3.32
C LEU A 281 -23.49 -22.95 4.57
N ASP A 282 -22.67 -23.04 5.61
CA ASP A 282 -22.89 -22.33 6.88
C ASP A 282 -22.82 -20.81 6.73
N LYS A 283 -21.92 -20.33 5.88
CA LYS A 283 -21.71 -18.88 5.62
C LYS A 283 -22.48 -18.37 4.40
N GLY A 284 -23.15 -19.24 3.65
CA GLY A 284 -23.83 -18.89 2.40
C GLY A 284 -22.89 -18.43 1.27
N TYR A 285 -21.65 -18.93 1.25
CA TYR A 285 -20.70 -18.63 0.18
C TYR A 285 -21.04 -19.39 -1.11
N ARG A 286 -20.90 -18.72 -2.24
CA ARG A 286 -21.08 -19.34 -3.56
C ARG A 286 -19.81 -20.08 -3.99
N VAL A 287 -20.01 -21.30 -4.49
CA VAL A 287 -19.01 -22.19 -5.09
C VAL A 287 -19.38 -22.51 -6.54
N ALA A 288 -18.42 -22.99 -7.33
CA ALA A 288 -18.60 -23.25 -8.77
C ALA A 288 -19.66 -24.33 -9.09
N GLU A 289 -19.90 -25.30 -8.21
CA GLU A 289 -20.90 -26.38 -8.41
C GLU A 289 -22.35 -25.97 -8.13
N GLY A 290 -22.60 -24.69 -7.82
CA GLY A 290 -23.91 -24.16 -7.45
C GLY A 290 -24.70 -23.54 -8.60
N ASN A 291 -25.72 -22.74 -8.24
CA ASN A 291 -26.46 -21.94 -9.20
C ASN A 291 -25.55 -20.90 -9.87
N GLU A 292 -25.70 -20.75 -11.18
CA GLU A 292 -24.92 -19.79 -11.97
C GLU A 292 -25.07 -18.36 -11.39
N PRO A 293 -23.95 -17.67 -11.12
CA PRO A 293 -24.01 -16.30 -10.63
C PRO A 293 -24.67 -15.34 -11.62
N PRO A 294 -25.39 -14.31 -11.15
CA PRO A 294 -26.10 -13.38 -12.03
C PRO A 294 -25.14 -12.59 -12.94
N TRP A 295 -23.90 -12.37 -12.52
CA TRP A 295 -22.89 -11.66 -13.32
C TRP A 295 -22.43 -12.45 -14.55
N CYS A 296 -22.66 -13.76 -14.63
CA CYS A 296 -22.41 -14.54 -15.85
C CYS A 296 -23.32 -14.11 -17.00
N SER A 297 -24.55 -13.67 -16.70
CA SER A 297 -25.55 -13.21 -17.68
C SER A 297 -25.39 -11.75 -18.12
N TRP A 298 -24.45 -11.00 -17.52
CA TRP A 298 -24.25 -9.59 -17.85
C TRP A 298 -23.60 -9.41 -19.22
N LYS A 299 -23.89 -8.29 -19.90
CA LYS A 299 -23.26 -7.95 -21.20
C LYS A 299 -21.74 -7.99 -21.15
N LEU A 300 -21.17 -7.64 -20.00
CA LEU A 300 -19.77 -7.83 -19.68
C LEU A 300 -19.69 -8.54 -18.33
N PRO A 301 -19.37 -9.85 -18.30
CA PRO A 301 -19.31 -10.61 -17.05
C PRO A 301 -18.09 -10.18 -16.23
N LEU A 302 -18.33 -9.37 -15.20
CA LEU A 302 -17.30 -8.81 -14.32
C LEU A 302 -17.54 -9.24 -12.88
N VAL A 303 -16.86 -10.30 -12.46
CA VAL A 303 -16.91 -10.80 -11.09
C VAL A 303 -16.40 -9.75 -10.10
N TYR A 304 -15.37 -8.96 -10.45
CA TYR A 304 -14.78 -8.02 -9.51
C TYR A 304 -15.78 -6.96 -9.05
N SER A 305 -16.48 -6.32 -9.99
CA SER A 305 -17.50 -5.33 -9.67
C SER A 305 -18.66 -5.94 -8.87
N TYR A 306 -19.08 -7.16 -9.23
CA TYR A 306 -20.12 -7.87 -8.50
C TYR A 306 -19.70 -8.20 -7.07
N VAL A 307 -18.48 -8.69 -6.87
CA VAL A 307 -17.97 -9.06 -5.55
C VAL A 307 -17.81 -7.84 -4.65
N GLN A 308 -17.29 -6.73 -5.19
CA GLN A 308 -17.17 -5.46 -4.47
C GLN A 308 -18.55 -4.94 -4.01
N ASP A 309 -19.56 -5.01 -4.87
CA ASP A 309 -20.93 -4.58 -4.55
C ASP A 309 -21.62 -5.51 -3.54
N ILE A 310 -21.57 -6.83 -3.74
CA ILE A 310 -22.37 -7.80 -2.97
C ILE A 310 -21.72 -8.20 -1.65
N TYR A 311 -20.40 -8.46 -1.64
CA TYR A 311 -19.72 -8.97 -0.44
C TYR A 311 -19.09 -7.84 0.40
N TRP A 312 -18.59 -6.79 -0.24
CA TRP A 312 -17.96 -5.65 0.47
C TRP A 312 -18.84 -4.39 0.54
N ASN A 313 -20.05 -4.42 -0.04
CA ASN A 313 -21.00 -3.30 -0.10
C ASN A 313 -20.38 -1.99 -0.63
N VAL A 314 -19.42 -2.10 -1.54
CA VAL A 314 -18.76 -0.96 -2.15
C VAL A 314 -19.71 -0.30 -3.15
N GLY A 315 -20.06 0.94 -2.88
CA GLY A 315 -20.88 1.75 -3.76
C GLY A 315 -20.82 3.22 -3.37
N PHE A 316 -21.33 4.08 -4.25
CA PHE A 316 -21.32 5.52 -4.02
C PHE A 316 -22.01 5.88 -2.68
N LEU A 317 -21.22 6.44 -1.76
CA LEU A 317 -21.61 6.86 -0.42
C LEU A 317 -22.19 5.78 0.51
N ARG A 318 -22.17 4.49 0.14
CA ARG A 318 -22.70 3.41 0.97
C ARG A 318 -21.94 3.21 2.28
N TYR A 319 -20.70 3.67 2.34
CA TYR A 319 -19.85 3.58 3.52
C TYR A 319 -20.12 4.65 4.60
N TYR A 320 -20.89 5.69 4.28
CA TYR A 320 -21.16 6.79 5.20
C TYR A 320 -22.22 6.41 6.23
N GLU A 321 -21.83 5.55 7.15
CA GLU A 321 -22.62 5.16 8.31
C GLU A 321 -22.00 5.70 9.60
N LEU A 322 -22.82 6.01 10.61
CA LEU A 322 -22.33 6.51 11.91
C LEU A 322 -21.36 5.52 12.59
N LYS A 323 -21.53 4.22 12.36
CA LYS A 323 -20.62 3.18 12.88
C LYS A 323 -19.20 3.28 12.31
N GLN A 324 -19.02 3.94 11.17
CA GLN A 324 -17.73 4.10 10.48
C GLN A 324 -16.98 5.38 10.89
N VAL A 325 -17.54 6.21 11.77
CA VAL A 325 -16.89 7.44 12.27
C VAL A 325 -15.45 7.20 12.78
N PRO A 326 -15.15 6.14 13.55
CA PRO A 326 -13.77 5.86 13.96
C PRO A 326 -12.80 5.67 12.79
N ASN A 327 -13.25 5.02 11.71
CA ASN A 327 -12.43 4.81 10.52
C ASN A 327 -12.18 6.12 9.74
N PHE A 328 -13.18 7.02 9.69
CA PHE A 328 -12.98 8.36 9.12
C PHE A 328 -12.00 9.19 9.96
N LEU A 329 -12.09 9.12 11.29
CA LEU A 329 -11.16 9.83 12.19
C LEU A 329 -9.73 9.31 12.03
N LEU A 330 -9.54 8.00 11.89
CA LEU A 330 -8.23 7.39 11.66
C LEU A 330 -7.58 7.89 10.35
N ALA A 331 -8.39 8.15 9.33
CA ALA A 331 -7.91 8.57 8.03
C ALA A 331 -7.90 10.09 7.79
N ALA A 332 -8.58 10.85 8.64
CA ALA A 332 -8.67 12.31 8.54
C ALA A 332 -7.31 13.01 8.48
N PRO A 333 -6.28 12.65 9.28
CA PRO A 333 -4.97 13.28 9.18
C PRO A 333 -4.40 13.19 7.77
N MET A 334 -4.47 12.00 7.17
CA MET A 334 -3.99 11.78 5.80
C MET A 334 -4.77 12.58 4.76
N ALA A 335 -6.09 12.59 4.86
CA ALA A 335 -6.95 13.34 3.95
C ALA A 335 -6.67 14.84 4.01
N VAL A 336 -6.52 15.39 5.22
CA VAL A 336 -6.20 16.81 5.45
C VAL A 336 -4.84 17.16 4.86
N LEU A 337 -3.83 16.31 5.07
CA LEU A 337 -2.48 16.55 4.53
C LEU A 337 -2.48 16.58 2.99
N VAL A 338 -3.16 15.63 2.35
CA VAL A 338 -3.28 15.60 0.88
C VAL A 338 -4.06 16.79 0.34
N ALA A 339 -5.18 17.14 0.97
CA ALA A 339 -5.97 18.31 0.60
C ALA A 339 -5.16 19.61 0.73
N TRP A 340 -4.43 19.77 1.83
CA TRP A 340 -3.60 20.94 2.07
C TRP A 340 -2.41 21.05 1.11
N ALA A 341 -1.76 19.93 0.82
CA ALA A 341 -0.69 19.87 -0.18
C ALA A 341 -1.22 20.21 -1.58
N THR A 342 -2.39 19.69 -1.93
CA THR A 342 -3.07 19.99 -3.20
C THR A 342 -3.39 21.47 -3.30
N TRP A 343 -4.01 22.03 -2.26
CA TRP A 343 -4.31 23.46 -2.17
C TRP A 343 -3.05 24.33 -2.30
N THR A 344 -2.00 24.00 -1.55
CA THR A 344 -0.73 24.74 -1.59
C THR A 344 -0.13 24.72 -2.99
N TYR A 345 -0.07 23.55 -3.64
CA TYR A 345 0.52 23.44 -4.97
C TYR A 345 -0.30 24.18 -6.03
N VAL A 346 -1.64 24.03 -6.03
CA VAL A 346 -2.54 24.69 -7.00
C VAL A 346 -2.49 26.21 -6.86
N THR A 347 -2.45 26.73 -5.63
CA THR A 347 -2.33 28.19 -5.39
C THR A 347 -0.97 28.74 -5.80
N THR A 348 0.11 27.96 -5.68
CA THR A 348 1.46 28.37 -6.14
C THR A 348 1.65 28.26 -7.65
N HIS A 349 1.04 27.27 -8.31
CA HIS A 349 1.24 26.99 -9.75
C HIS A 349 -0.07 26.90 -10.55
N PRO A 350 -0.95 27.92 -10.51
CA PRO A 350 -2.27 27.83 -11.12
C PRO A 350 -2.21 27.57 -12.63
N TRP A 351 -1.23 28.18 -13.32
CA TRP A 351 -1.07 28.02 -14.76
C TRP A 351 -0.57 26.62 -15.17
N LEU A 352 0.28 26.00 -14.34
CA LEU A 352 0.72 24.62 -14.56
C LEU A 352 -0.45 23.65 -14.41
N CYS A 353 -1.31 23.88 -13.40
CA CYS A 353 -2.52 23.09 -13.19
C CYS A 353 -3.53 23.25 -14.34
N LEU A 354 -3.76 24.48 -14.81
CA LEU A 354 -4.64 24.75 -15.95
C LEU A 354 -4.15 24.10 -17.25
N THR A 355 -2.84 24.03 -17.45
CA THR A 355 -2.23 23.40 -18.64
C THR A 355 -1.91 21.92 -18.45
N LEU A 356 -2.29 21.31 -17.31
CA LEU A 356 -1.98 19.93 -16.93
C LEU A 356 -0.48 19.59 -17.03
N GLY A 357 0.40 20.58 -16.89
CA GLY A 357 1.83 20.43 -17.11
C GLY A 357 2.24 20.10 -18.55
N MET A 358 1.37 20.35 -19.53
CA MET A 358 1.61 20.04 -20.95
C MET A 358 2.35 21.15 -21.70
N GLN A 359 2.21 22.42 -21.27
CA GLN A 359 2.82 23.56 -21.94
C GLN A 359 3.99 24.11 -21.13
N ARG A 360 5.23 23.91 -21.61
CA ARG A 360 6.42 24.55 -21.06
C ARG A 360 6.51 25.97 -21.62
N ASN A 361 6.30 26.98 -20.78
CA ASN A 361 6.36 28.37 -21.20
C ASN A 361 7.77 28.69 -21.73
N LYS A 362 7.88 28.98 -23.04
CA LYS A 362 9.15 29.28 -23.74
C LYS A 362 9.77 30.63 -23.31
N ASN A 363 9.00 31.51 -22.68
CA ASN A 363 9.42 32.89 -22.41
C ASN A 363 10.25 33.08 -21.13
N ASN A 364 10.35 32.11 -20.23
CA ASN A 364 11.23 32.18 -19.06
C ASN A 364 12.54 31.42 -19.30
N LYS A 365 13.41 31.99 -20.15
CA LYS A 365 14.83 31.57 -20.28
C LYS A 365 15.66 31.81 -19.00
N SER A 366 15.09 32.36 -17.93
CA SER A 366 15.72 32.55 -16.62
C SER A 366 15.52 31.39 -15.62
N LEU A 367 14.69 30.38 -15.95
CA LEU A 367 14.41 29.21 -15.10
C LEU A 367 15.14 27.95 -15.62
N GLU A 368 16.47 28.01 -15.70
CA GLU A 368 17.29 26.82 -16.03
C GLU A 368 17.46 25.85 -14.85
N LYS A 369 16.99 26.20 -13.65
CA LYS A 369 16.95 25.28 -12.51
C LYS A 369 15.49 25.00 -12.14
N PRO A 370 15.00 23.75 -12.25
CA PRO A 370 13.71 23.39 -11.68
C PRO A 370 13.78 23.68 -10.17
N ASP A 371 12.74 24.32 -9.63
CA ASP A 371 12.66 24.57 -8.20
C ASP A 371 12.78 23.24 -7.45
N PRO A 372 13.79 23.08 -6.57
CA PRO A 372 13.96 21.84 -5.82
C PRO A 372 12.89 21.71 -4.74
N GLY A 373 12.47 20.49 -4.50
CA GLY A 373 11.53 20.07 -3.47
C GLY A 373 10.10 19.89 -3.97
N PHE A 374 9.15 20.00 -3.05
CA PHE A 374 7.72 19.78 -3.29
C PHE A 374 7.10 20.66 -4.38
N LEU A 375 7.64 21.87 -4.58
CA LEU A 375 7.16 22.82 -5.58
C LEU A 375 7.67 22.51 -7.00
N SER A 376 8.47 21.45 -7.18
CA SER A 376 8.95 21.05 -8.49
C SER A 376 7.79 20.71 -9.44
N PRO A 377 7.80 21.19 -10.71
CA PRO A 377 6.76 20.87 -11.70
C PRO A 377 6.53 19.37 -11.91
N ARG A 378 7.52 18.52 -11.63
CA ARG A 378 7.41 17.06 -11.75
C ARG A 378 6.47 16.45 -10.70
N VAL A 379 6.29 17.10 -9.55
CA VAL A 379 5.41 16.64 -8.46
C VAL A 379 3.94 16.66 -8.89
N PHE A 380 3.58 17.51 -9.86
CA PHE A 380 2.21 17.70 -10.33
C PHE A 380 1.44 16.39 -10.57
N VAL A 381 2.04 15.44 -11.30
CA VAL A 381 1.35 14.19 -11.70
C VAL A 381 1.05 13.32 -10.48
N TYR A 382 2.00 13.23 -9.55
CA TYR A 382 1.88 12.48 -8.31
C TYR A 382 0.81 13.10 -7.39
N LEU A 383 0.74 14.42 -7.37
CA LEU A 383 -0.26 15.15 -6.60
C LEU A 383 -1.66 14.98 -7.18
N VAL A 384 -1.82 15.08 -8.50
CA VAL A 384 -3.10 14.80 -9.17
C VAL A 384 -3.55 13.37 -8.90
N HIS A 385 -2.63 12.41 -8.99
CA HIS A 385 -2.93 11.01 -8.66
C HIS A 385 -3.39 10.86 -7.20
N ALA A 386 -2.68 11.46 -6.24
CA ALA A 386 -3.06 11.45 -4.83
C ALA A 386 -4.44 12.10 -4.58
N ALA A 387 -4.74 13.22 -5.25
CA ALA A 387 -6.04 13.89 -5.15
C ALA A 387 -7.18 13.05 -5.75
N VAL A 388 -6.95 12.40 -6.90
CA VAL A 388 -7.92 11.47 -7.51
C VAL A 388 -8.18 10.29 -6.58
N LEU A 389 -7.13 9.70 -5.98
CA LEU A 389 -7.30 8.63 -5.01
C LEU A 389 -8.05 9.08 -3.74
N LEU A 390 -7.83 10.31 -3.27
CA LEU A 390 -8.60 10.88 -2.15
C LEU A 390 -10.08 11.03 -2.48
N LEU A 391 -10.40 11.59 -3.65
CA LEU A 391 -11.78 11.77 -4.10
C LEU A 391 -12.47 10.42 -4.33
N PHE A 392 -11.78 9.47 -4.98
CA PHE A 392 -12.31 8.14 -5.20
C PHE A 392 -12.50 7.36 -3.89
N GLY A 393 -11.49 7.39 -3.00
CA GLY A 393 -11.52 6.73 -1.69
C GLY A 393 -12.60 7.30 -0.77
N SER A 394 -12.85 8.61 -0.84
CA SER A 394 -13.95 9.26 -0.11
C SER A 394 -15.32 8.81 -0.64
N SER A 395 -15.50 8.64 -1.94
CA SER A 395 -16.81 8.34 -2.53
C SER A 395 -17.20 6.86 -2.49
N HIS A 396 -16.22 5.95 -2.56
CA HIS A 396 -16.43 4.51 -2.75
C HIS A 396 -15.62 3.64 -1.78
N GLN A 397 -15.46 4.09 -0.53
CA GLN A 397 -15.03 3.20 0.56
C GLN A 397 -13.58 2.70 0.48
N VAL A 398 -12.59 3.60 0.36
CA VAL A 398 -11.24 3.24 0.85
C VAL A 398 -10.44 4.44 1.35
N PHE A 399 -10.55 4.72 2.64
CA PHE A 399 -9.65 5.67 3.30
C PHE A 399 -8.27 5.07 3.64
N VAL A 400 -8.15 3.73 3.67
CA VAL A 400 -6.92 3.01 4.05
C VAL A 400 -5.83 3.02 2.96
N LEU A 401 -6.19 3.19 1.68
CA LEU A 401 -5.23 3.20 0.56
C LEU A 401 -4.48 4.53 0.37
N LEU A 402 -4.85 5.58 1.12
CA LEU A 402 -4.21 6.89 1.01
C LEU A 402 -2.79 6.92 1.59
N HIS A 403 -2.44 5.96 2.46
CA HIS A 403 -1.17 5.99 3.21
C HIS A 403 0.07 5.72 2.35
N SER A 404 -0.02 4.80 1.38
CA SER A 404 1.16 4.39 0.59
C SER A 404 1.47 5.30 -0.61
N HIS A 405 0.49 6.06 -1.14
CA HIS A 405 0.71 6.88 -2.34
C HIS A 405 1.01 8.35 -2.02
N CYS A 406 0.87 8.78 -0.76
CA CYS A 406 1.00 10.18 -0.35
C CYS A 406 2.35 10.52 0.31
N ILE A 407 3.35 9.65 0.19
CA ILE A 407 4.61 9.84 0.93
C ILE A 407 5.50 10.94 0.35
N LEU A 408 5.36 11.23 -0.96
CA LEU A 408 5.96 12.41 -1.55
C LEU A 408 5.34 13.72 -1.00
N VAL A 409 4.13 13.66 -0.43
CA VAL A 409 3.50 14.79 0.27
C VAL A 409 4.02 14.91 1.71
N PHE A 410 4.26 13.79 2.38
CA PHE A 410 4.80 13.75 3.75
C PHE A 410 6.18 14.40 3.89
N SER A 411 7.07 14.22 2.92
CA SER A 411 8.40 14.84 2.93
C SER A 411 8.36 16.37 2.85
N SER A 412 7.31 16.94 2.25
CA SER A 412 7.05 18.39 2.19
C SER A 412 6.69 18.96 3.55
N LEU A 413 5.82 18.25 4.29
CA LEU A 413 5.32 18.65 5.63
C LEU A 413 6.40 18.60 6.70
N ALA A 414 7.22 17.53 6.71
CA ALA A 414 8.38 17.45 7.59
C ALA A 414 9.34 18.63 7.37
N SER A 415 9.45 19.12 6.12
CA SER A 415 10.25 20.29 5.79
C SER A 415 9.62 21.61 6.30
N ARG A 416 8.29 21.80 6.21
CA ARG A 416 7.64 23.06 6.62
C ARG A 416 7.64 23.33 8.13
N SER A 417 7.94 22.33 8.96
CA SER A 417 8.15 22.52 10.41
C SER A 417 9.42 23.32 10.75
N ARG A 418 10.34 23.48 9.78
CA ARG A 418 11.40 24.48 9.84
C ARG A 418 10.95 25.71 9.05
N THR A 419 10.98 26.85 9.72
CA THR A 419 10.62 28.17 9.21
C THR A 419 10.99 28.40 7.74
N THR A 420 10.03 28.97 7.01
CA THR A 420 9.90 29.17 5.55
C THR A 420 11.02 29.93 4.84
N ALA A 421 12.19 30.12 5.42
CA ALA A 421 13.32 30.86 4.84
C ALA A 421 14.64 30.07 4.71
N GLU A 422 14.78 28.90 5.37
CA GLU A 422 16.08 28.19 5.44
C GLU A 422 16.20 27.01 4.47
N ILE A 423 15.11 26.28 4.18
CA ILE A 423 15.21 25.03 3.39
C ILE A 423 15.48 25.23 1.88
N PRO A 424 14.92 26.26 1.19
CA PRO A 424 15.34 26.55 -0.17
C PRO A 424 16.84 26.84 -0.23
N LYS A 425 17.40 27.45 0.83
CA LYS A 425 18.83 27.71 0.96
C LYS A 425 19.61 26.42 1.21
N ASP A 426 19.13 25.51 2.07
CA ASP A 426 19.78 24.22 2.35
C ASP A 426 19.78 23.27 1.14
N CYS A 427 18.64 23.02 0.47
CA CYS A 427 18.61 22.17 -0.73
C CYS A 427 19.42 22.81 -1.89
N ALA A 428 19.42 24.15 -2.02
CA ALA A 428 20.25 24.84 -3.00
C ALA A 428 21.74 24.81 -2.62
N LEU A 429 22.09 24.93 -1.34
CA LEU A 429 23.47 24.78 -0.83
C LEU A 429 23.98 23.38 -1.09
N GLU A 430 23.18 22.34 -0.85
CA GLU A 430 23.56 20.94 -1.02
C GLU A 430 23.74 20.56 -2.50
N ALA A 431 22.90 21.11 -3.39
CA ALA A 431 23.05 21.02 -4.84
C ALA A 431 24.26 21.84 -5.38
N SER A 432 24.75 22.82 -4.60
CA SER A 432 26.01 23.53 -4.84
C SER A 432 27.21 22.74 -4.27
N CYS A 433 27.08 22.12 -3.09
CA CYS A 433 28.12 21.32 -2.44
C CYS A 433 28.41 20.01 -3.19
N ARG A 434 27.42 19.35 -3.80
CA ARG A 434 27.68 18.21 -4.71
C ARG A 434 28.53 18.59 -5.93
N ARG A 435 28.59 19.88 -6.30
CA ARG A 435 29.49 20.39 -7.34
C ARG A 435 30.88 20.79 -6.83
N LEU A 436 31.04 21.04 -5.53
CA LEU A 436 32.32 21.43 -4.91
C LEU A 436 33.09 20.28 -4.26
N SER A 437 32.49 19.10 -4.09
CA SER A 437 33.15 17.95 -3.45
C SER A 437 34.08 17.17 -4.41
N THR A 438 35.12 17.84 -4.90
CA THR A 438 36.38 17.23 -5.35
C THR A 438 37.57 17.81 -4.58
N ARG A 439 37.43 18.10 -3.28
CA ARG A 439 38.60 18.20 -2.38
C ARG A 439 38.20 18.28 -0.92
N THR A 440 38.87 17.45 -0.11
CA THR A 440 39.07 17.50 1.35
C THR A 440 38.05 16.82 2.27
N LYS A 441 38.58 16.34 3.40
CA LYS A 441 38.17 15.18 4.22
C LYS A 441 37.09 15.52 5.25
N GLY A 442 36.09 14.63 5.36
CA GLY A 442 35.52 14.12 6.61
C GLY A 442 34.29 14.81 7.23
N PRO A 443 33.11 14.16 7.26
CA PRO A 443 31.98 14.56 8.09
C PRO A 443 31.64 13.47 9.13
N GLN A 444 32.35 13.43 10.26
CA GLN A 444 31.99 12.58 11.42
C GLN A 444 31.36 13.37 12.58
N LYS A 445 31.40 14.72 12.57
CA LYS A 445 30.94 15.54 13.70
C LYS A 445 29.50 16.08 13.59
N LEU A 446 28.88 16.06 12.41
CA LEU A 446 27.52 16.60 12.24
C LEU A 446 26.40 15.60 12.62
N TYR A 447 26.72 14.30 12.65
CA TYR A 447 25.74 13.23 12.85
C TYR A 447 25.45 12.91 14.33
N HIS A 448 26.38 13.23 15.24
CA HIS A 448 26.21 12.95 16.67
C HIS A 448 25.19 13.89 17.33
N GLY A 449 25.03 15.12 16.84
CA GLY A 449 24.02 16.05 17.34
C GLY A 449 22.57 15.65 17.01
N THR A 450 22.37 14.96 15.89
CA THR A 450 21.03 14.59 15.41
C THR A 450 20.46 13.35 16.11
N LEU A 451 21.32 12.43 16.56
CA LEU A 451 20.91 11.26 17.33
C LEU A 451 20.44 11.65 18.74
N VAL A 452 21.14 12.60 19.39
CA VAL A 452 20.78 13.14 20.71
C VAL A 452 19.47 13.92 20.67
N GLN A 453 19.15 14.60 19.55
CA GLN A 453 17.88 15.32 19.40
C GLN A 453 16.67 14.39 19.19
N LEU A 454 16.85 13.24 18.53
CA LEU A 454 15.81 12.21 18.43
C LEU A 454 15.61 11.46 19.76
N GLU A 455 16.67 11.17 20.51
CA GLU A 455 16.54 10.65 21.89
C GLU A 455 15.86 11.64 22.84
N SER A 456 16.05 12.96 22.65
CA SER A 456 15.37 14.00 23.44
C SER A 456 13.86 14.10 23.16
N LEU A 457 13.42 13.71 21.96
CA LEU A 457 12.00 13.63 21.59
C LEU A 457 11.31 12.40 22.21
N PHE A 458 12.07 11.35 22.55
CA PHE A 458 11.56 10.14 23.20
C PHE A 458 11.79 10.08 24.73
N SER A 459 12.61 10.97 25.30
CA SER A 459 12.90 11.03 26.75
C SER A 459 12.16 12.16 27.51
N GLY A 460 11.18 12.80 26.88
CA GLY A 460 10.45 13.95 27.42
C GLY A 460 9.39 13.63 28.49
N HIS A 461 9.72 12.85 29.52
CA HIS A 461 8.97 12.88 30.79
C HIS A 461 9.92 12.68 31.98
N THR A 462 10.58 13.77 32.37
CA THR A 462 11.09 13.98 33.72
C THR A 462 10.43 15.24 34.27
N MET A 463 9.20 15.11 34.80
CA MET A 463 8.76 16.03 35.83
C MET A 463 9.26 15.51 37.17
N HIS A 464 10.03 16.37 37.82
CA HIS A 464 10.63 16.17 39.12
C HIS A 464 9.61 15.71 40.17
N SER A 465 10.01 14.65 40.86
CA SER A 465 9.65 14.29 42.21
C SER A 465 9.51 15.51 43.14
N ARG A 466 8.32 15.68 43.73
CA ARG A 466 8.09 16.14 45.10
C ARG A 466 6.60 15.97 45.42
N LEU A 467 6.33 14.99 46.28
CA LEU A 467 5.09 14.63 46.99
C LEU A 467 4.65 13.19 46.73
N LEU A 468 5.51 12.26 47.15
CA LEU A 468 5.07 10.95 47.64
C LEU A 468 6.03 10.54 48.76
N PRO A 469 5.59 10.70 50.01
CA PRO A 469 5.70 9.58 50.93
C PRO A 469 4.41 9.47 51.74
N ASP A 470 3.41 8.74 51.25
CA ASP A 470 2.25 8.34 52.07
C ASP A 470 1.45 7.13 51.53
N LEU A 471 2.01 6.33 50.60
CA LEU A 471 1.31 5.15 50.04
C LEU A 471 2.03 3.81 50.25
N LEU A 472 3.00 3.77 51.16
CA LEU A 472 3.51 2.53 51.72
C LEU A 472 2.85 2.28 53.08
N ALA A 473 1.56 1.92 53.05
CA ALA A 473 0.88 1.31 54.18
C ALA A 473 0.32 -0.06 53.73
N PRO A 474 0.69 -1.17 54.41
CA PRO A 474 0.21 -2.50 54.06
C PRO A 474 -1.22 -2.69 54.57
N GLY A 475 -2.10 -3.20 53.71
CA GLY A 475 -3.38 -3.78 54.09
C GLY A 475 -4.59 -2.85 53.97
N THR A 476 -5.15 -2.76 52.77
CA THR A 476 -6.60 -2.60 52.54
C THR A 476 -6.90 -3.01 51.09
N THR A 477 -7.70 -4.07 50.91
CA THR A 477 -8.35 -4.41 49.64
C THR A 477 -9.53 -3.49 49.38
N PRO A 478 -9.66 -2.86 48.20
CA PRO A 478 -10.94 -2.40 47.71
C PRO A 478 -11.37 -3.26 46.52
N THR A 479 -12.38 -4.08 46.76
CA THR A 479 -13.25 -4.67 45.74
C THR A 479 -13.90 -3.56 44.94
N LEU A 480 -13.52 -3.39 43.67
CA LEU A 480 -14.25 -2.56 42.72
C LEU A 480 -15.06 -3.48 41.80
N GLN A 481 -16.33 -3.70 42.16
CA GLN A 481 -17.32 -4.26 41.25
C GLN A 481 -17.67 -3.20 40.20
N LEU A 482 -17.29 -3.46 38.94
CA LEU A 482 -17.84 -2.75 37.79
C LEU A 482 -19.07 -3.52 37.28
N PRO A 483 -20.20 -2.85 37.02
CA PRO A 483 -21.45 -3.50 36.63
C PRO A 483 -21.32 -4.16 35.26
N ALA A 484 -21.85 -5.38 35.16
CA ALA A 484 -22.00 -6.13 33.92
C ALA A 484 -22.84 -5.33 32.91
N LEU A 485 -22.22 -4.84 31.85
CA LEU A 485 -22.90 -4.42 30.63
C LEU A 485 -23.06 -5.66 29.75
N ASP A 486 -24.18 -6.34 29.98
CA ASP A 486 -24.65 -7.47 29.21
C ASP A 486 -25.12 -6.98 27.82
N MET A 487 -24.19 -6.86 26.87
CA MET A 487 -24.50 -6.59 25.46
C MET A 487 -24.74 -7.91 24.73
N THR A 488 -25.88 -8.54 25.00
CA THR A 488 -26.43 -9.59 24.14
C THR A 488 -26.89 -8.98 22.81
N TRP A 489 -26.03 -8.99 21.79
CA TRP A 489 -26.45 -8.71 20.41
C TRP A 489 -27.12 -9.96 19.82
N ARG A 490 -28.45 -10.05 19.97
CA ARG A 490 -29.28 -10.94 19.15
C ARG A 490 -29.37 -10.38 17.74
N LEU A 491 -28.60 -10.92 16.80
CA LEU A 491 -28.87 -10.72 15.38
C LEU A 491 -30.10 -11.54 14.99
N ARG A 492 -31.24 -10.84 14.86
CA ARG A 492 -32.44 -11.36 14.20
C ARG A 492 -32.09 -11.49 12.72
N GLY A 493 -31.94 -12.73 12.24
CA GLY A 493 -31.54 -13.04 10.87
C GLY A 493 -32.46 -12.40 9.83
N GLN A 494 -31.86 -11.75 8.83
CA GLN A 494 -32.49 -11.46 7.55
C GLN A 494 -32.42 -12.70 6.65
N ALA A 495 -33.11 -13.77 7.05
CA ALA A 495 -33.50 -14.85 6.16
C ALA A 495 -34.87 -14.48 5.53
N SER A 496 -34.92 -13.47 4.65
CA SER A 496 -36.18 -13.15 3.94
C SER A 496 -36.03 -12.36 2.63
N ARG A 497 -34.91 -12.50 1.90
CA ARG A 497 -34.76 -11.91 0.55
C ARG A 497 -34.15 -12.82 -0.51
N LEU A 498 -34.22 -14.14 -0.32
CA LEU A 498 -33.83 -15.13 -1.32
C LEU A 498 -35.01 -15.80 -2.06
N ASN A 499 -36.26 -15.37 -1.81
CA ASN A 499 -37.44 -15.80 -2.55
C ASN A 499 -38.11 -14.63 -3.29
N ARG A 500 -37.36 -14.02 -4.22
CA ARG A 500 -37.88 -13.29 -5.39
C ARG A 500 -36.69 -12.75 -6.18
N ILE A 501 -36.32 -13.47 -7.23
CA ILE A 501 -36.05 -13.04 -8.61
C ILE A 501 -35.33 -14.20 -9.29
#